data_AF-X0XTI8-F1
#
_entry.id   AF-X0XTI8-F1
#
_cell.length_a   1.000
_cell.length_b   1.000
_cell.length_c   1.000
_cell.angle_alpha   90.00
_cell.angle_beta   90.00
_cell.angle_gamma   90.00
#
_symmetry.space_group_name_H-M   'P 1'
#
loop_
_entity.id
_entity.type
_entity.pdbx_description
1 polymer ?
#
loop_
_entity_poly.entity_id
_entity_poly.type
_entity_poly.pdbx_seq_one_letter_code
_entity_poly.pdbx_strand_id
1 'polypeptide(L)'
;SPPVPTCARRQLETDRRALAELRRVVKVGAKVVLDIPNVEHPHAETMFRLEQYLKRPEVPHPRADFEETLRPLFAVDRVDDSKVMIKYFCRAGFVK
;
A
#
# COMPACT_ATOMS: atom_id res chain seq x y z
N SER A 1 -15.60 -12.21 6.44
CA SER A 1 -14.15 -12.39 6.29
C SER A 1 -13.52 -12.71 7.63
N PRO A 2 -12.48 -13.56 7.68
CA PRO A 2 -11.75 -13.82 8.92
C PRO A 2 -11.09 -12.52 9.46
N PRO A 3 -10.85 -12.41 10.77
CA PRO A 3 -10.25 -11.23 11.36
C PRO A 3 -8.79 -11.04 10.90
N VAL A 4 -8.42 -9.80 10.56
CA VAL A 4 -7.06 -9.44 10.17
C VAL A 4 -6.08 -9.70 11.34
N PRO A 5 -4.95 -10.39 11.13
CA PRO A 5 -3.95 -10.63 12.16
C PRO A 5 -3.46 -9.34 12.84
N THR A 6 -3.08 -9.43 14.13
CA THR A 6 -2.67 -8.26 14.93
C THR A 6 -1.44 -7.54 14.35
N CYS A 7 -0.50 -8.26 13.73
CA CYS A 7 0.66 -7.68 13.05
C CYS A 7 0.24 -6.86 11.81
N ALA A 8 -0.66 -7.39 10.98
CA ALA A 8 -1.17 -6.71 9.80
C ALA A 8 -1.96 -5.43 10.18
N ARG A 9 -2.71 -5.45 11.28
CA ARG A 9 -3.36 -4.24 11.83
C ARG A 9 -2.37 -3.14 12.22
N ARG A 10 -1.26 -3.48 12.88
CA ARG A 10 -0.20 -2.50 13.22
C ARG A 10 0.48 -1.94 11.97
N GLN A 11 0.67 -2.77 10.95
CA GLN A 11 1.22 -2.30 9.68
C GLN A 11 0.27 -1.29 9.01
N LEU A 12 -1.02 -1.63 8.90
CA LEU A 12 -2.03 -0.72 8.31
C LEU A 12 -2.15 0.61 9.08
N GLU A 13 -1.98 0.61 10.40
CA GLU A 13 -1.92 1.85 11.19
C GLU A 13 -0.67 2.68 10.86
N THR A 14 0.48 2.01 10.71
CA THR A 14 1.73 2.65 10.26
C THR A 14 1.55 3.24 8.87
N ASP A 15 0.99 2.48 7.93
CA ASP A 15 0.73 2.91 6.55
C ASP A 15 -0.21 4.12 6.53
N ARG A 16 -1.30 4.09 7.30
CA ARG A 16 -2.22 5.23 7.43
C ARG A 16 -1.51 6.49 7.93
N ARG A 17 -0.67 6.39 8.96
CA ARG A 17 0.11 7.53 9.48
C ARG A 17 1.11 8.05 8.45
N ALA A 18 1.81 7.15 7.76
CA ALA A 18 2.77 7.50 6.71
C ALA A 18 2.08 8.19 5.52
N LEU A 19 0.93 7.69 5.08
CA LEU A 19 0.13 8.30 4.02
C LEU A 19 -0.40 9.68 4.42
N ALA A 20 -0.83 9.86 5.69
CA ALA A 20 -1.28 11.15 6.19
C ALA A 20 -0.13 12.18 6.19
N GLU A 21 1.07 11.79 6.63
CA GLU A 21 2.25 12.66 6.58
C GLU A 21 2.69 12.95 5.14
N LEU A 22 2.67 11.95 4.26
CA LEU A 22 2.94 12.14 2.84
C LEU A 22 1.96 13.15 2.23
N ARG A 23 0.67 13.00 2.53
CA ARG A 23 -0.36 13.92 2.06
C ARG A 23 -0.17 15.35 2.58
N ARG A 24 0.37 15.52 3.80
CA ARG A 24 0.66 16.83 4.40
C ARG A 24 1.79 17.56 3.67
N VAL A 25 2.82 16.84 3.22
CA VAL A 25 4.00 17.44 2.57
C VAL A 25 3.86 17.58 1.06
N VAL A 26 3.03 16.76 0.42
CA VAL A 26 2.81 16.80 -1.02
C VAL A 26 1.78 17.87 -1.40
N LYS A 27 2.10 18.66 -2.45
CA LYS A 27 1.19 19.69 -2.99
C LYS A 27 -0.12 19.07 -3.49
N VAL A 28 -1.24 19.74 -3.25
CA VAL A 28 -2.54 19.37 -3.82
C VAL A 28 -2.46 19.28 -5.35
N GLY A 29 -2.99 18.20 -5.92
CA GLY A 29 -2.95 17.86 -7.33
C GLY A 29 -1.66 17.18 -7.81
N ALA A 30 -0.63 17.09 -6.97
CA ALA A 30 0.62 16.43 -7.36
C ALA A 30 0.41 14.93 -7.60
N LYS A 31 1.14 14.40 -8.59
CA LYS A 31 1.12 12.98 -8.92
C LYS A 31 2.10 12.22 -8.03
N VAL A 32 1.63 11.09 -7.49
CA VAL A 32 2.39 10.20 -6.61
C VAL A 32 2.26 8.78 -7.14
N VAL A 33 3.33 8.00 -7.08
CA VAL A 33 3.29 6.57 -7.33
C VAL A 33 3.58 5.85 -6.03
N LEU A 34 2.70 4.93 -5.64
CA LEU A 34 2.86 4.08 -4.46
C LEU A 34 2.97 2.63 -4.93
N ASP A 35 4.02 1.94 -4.49
CA ASP A 35 4.23 0.53 -4.77
C ASP A 35 3.95 -0.26 -3.49
N ILE A 36 3.10 -1.29 -3.57
CA ILE A 36 2.83 -2.22 -2.47
C ILE A 36 2.98 -3.68 -2.95
N PRO A 37 3.27 -4.63 -2.05
CA PRO A 37 3.28 -6.05 -2.39
C PRO A 37 1.96 -6.55 -2.98
N ASN A 38 2.04 -7.31 -4.08
CA ASN A 38 0.91 -8.06 -4.62
C ASN A 38 0.89 -9.47 -4.01
N VAL A 39 0.16 -9.65 -2.90
CA VAL A 39 0.06 -10.95 -2.19
C VAL A 39 -0.59 -12.06 -3.03
N GLU A 40 -1.34 -11.70 -4.07
CA GLU A 40 -2.03 -12.65 -4.97
C GLU A 40 -1.16 -13.04 -6.17
N HIS A 41 0.02 -12.42 -6.35
CA HIS A 41 0.88 -12.71 -7.47
C HIS A 41 1.56 -14.09 -7.32
N PRO A 42 1.71 -14.89 -8.40
CA PRO A 42 2.37 -16.21 -8.35
C PRO A 42 3.81 -16.22 -7.82
N HIS A 43 4.43 -15.05 -7.73
CA HIS A 43 5.82 -14.87 -7.26
C HIS A 43 5.92 -14.07 -5.95
N ALA A 44 4.80 -13.80 -5.28
CA ALA A 44 4.77 -13.04 -4.02
C ALA A 44 5.60 -13.74 -2.93
N GLU A 45 5.49 -15.07 -2.84
CA GLU A 45 6.22 -15.86 -1.85
C GLU A 45 7.74 -15.73 -2.02
N THR A 46 8.24 -15.77 -3.27
CA THR A 46 9.67 -15.60 -3.56
C THR A 46 10.16 -14.22 -3.13
N MET A 47 9.36 -13.17 -3.35
CA MET A 47 9.66 -11.82 -2.92
C MET A 47 9.72 -11.73 -1.38
N PHE A 48 8.75 -12.29 -0.66
CA PHE A 48 8.78 -12.30 0.81
C PHE A 48 9.97 -13.07 1.39
N ARG A 49 10.37 -14.18 0.78
CA ARG A 49 11.58 -14.92 1.16
C ARG A 49 12.84 -14.07 0.97
N LEU A 50 12.91 -13.29 -0.12
CA LEU A 50 14.01 -12.35 -0.36
C LEU A 50 14.05 -11.24 0.69
N GLU A 51 12.91 -10.62 1.00
CA GLU A 51 12.83 -9.57 2.03
C GLU A 51 13.20 -10.09 3.42
N GLN A 52 12.78 -11.32 3.76
CA GLN A 52 13.21 -12.00 4.98
C GLN A 52 14.73 -12.19 5.02
N TYR A 53 15.34 -12.65 3.92
CA TYR A 53 16.79 -12.79 3.81
C TYR A 53 17.51 -11.44 3.99
N LEU A 54 16.94 -10.37 3.44
CA LEU A 54 17.42 -8.99 3.57
C LEU A 54 17.09 -8.34 4.92
N LYS A 55 16.51 -9.09 5.87
CA LYS A 55 16.11 -8.64 7.22
C LYS A 55 15.13 -7.46 7.20
N ARG A 56 14.28 -7.41 6.18
CA ARG A 56 13.21 -6.42 6.00
C ARG A 56 11.86 -7.12 5.91
N PRO A 57 11.44 -7.89 6.93
CA PRO A 57 10.22 -8.67 6.84
C PRO A 57 9.02 -7.75 6.61
N GLU A 58 8.40 -7.88 5.43
CA GLU A 58 7.13 -7.22 5.16
C GLU A 58 5.99 -7.99 5.82
N VAL A 59 5.05 -7.26 6.41
CA VAL A 59 3.83 -7.84 6.97
C VAL A 59 2.76 -7.79 5.89
N PRO A 60 2.38 -8.92 5.28
CA PRO A 60 1.35 -8.93 4.25
C PRO A 60 0.00 -8.50 4.84
N HIS A 61 -0.72 -7.68 4.09
CA HIS A 61 -2.10 -7.32 4.35
C HIS A 61 -2.92 -7.39 3.06
N PRO A 62 -4.25 -7.57 3.15
CA PRO A 62 -5.12 -7.54 1.98
C PRO A 62 -5.05 -6.19 1.26
N ARG A 63 -5.02 -6.23 -0.07
CA ARG A 63 -5.09 -5.04 -0.93
C ARG A 63 -6.22 -4.09 -0.56
N ALA A 64 -7.40 -4.64 -0.29
CA ALA A 64 -8.60 -3.87 0.05
C ALA A 64 -8.39 -3.01 1.31
N ASP A 65 -7.75 -3.55 2.34
CA ASP A 65 -7.48 -2.84 3.59
C ASP A 65 -6.55 -1.66 3.37
N PHE A 66 -5.52 -1.82 2.52
CA PHE A 66 -4.65 -0.71 2.13
C PHE A 66 -5.41 0.36 1.34
N GLU A 67 -6.24 -0.04 0.37
CA GLU A 67 -7.04 0.91 -0.41
C GLU A 67 -7.99 1.74 0.46
N GLU A 68 -8.56 1.16 1.52
CA GLU A 68 -9.37 1.90 2.52
C GLU A 68 -8.55 2.98 3.24
N THR A 69 -7.26 2.75 3.50
CA THR A 69 -6.38 3.79 4.07
C THR A 69 -5.97 4.87 3.07
N LEU A 70 -5.91 4.53 1.78
CA LEU A 70 -5.43 5.40 0.71
C LEU A 70 -6.50 6.40 0.23
N ARG A 71 -7.72 5.91 -0.03
CA ARG A 71 -8.83 6.67 -0.65
C ARG A 71 -9.18 8.00 0.02
N PRO A 72 -9.12 8.15 1.37
CA PRO A 72 -9.42 9.44 2.01
C PRO A 72 -8.39 10.54 1.72
N LEU A 73 -7.19 10.18 1.28
CA LEU A 73 -6.04 11.08 1.16
C LEU A 73 -5.64 11.36 -0.29
N PHE A 74 -5.86 10.39 -1.18
CA PHE A 74 -5.43 10.42 -2.57
C PHE A 74 -6.54 9.92 -3.51
N ALA A 75 -6.65 10.57 -4.66
CA ALA A 75 -7.41 10.05 -5.80
C ALA A 75 -6.55 9.03 -6.56
N VAL A 76 -7.06 7.83 -6.79
CA VAL A 76 -6.38 6.80 -7.60
C VAL A 76 -6.78 6.98 -9.06
N ASP A 77 -5.84 7.34 -9.92
CA ASP A 77 -6.08 7.53 -11.36
C ASP A 77 -5.92 6.22 -12.13
N ARG A 78 -4.97 5.37 -11.73
CA ARG A 78 -4.68 4.07 -12.36
C ARG A 78 -4.06 3.12 -11.36
N VAL A 79 -4.36 1.83 -11.49
CA VAL A 79 -3.65 0.74 -10.82
C VAL A 79 -3.02 -0.18 -11.86
N ASP A 80 -1.78 -0.61 -11.62
CA ASP A 80 -1.12 -1.68 -12.35
C ASP A 80 -0.77 -2.80 -11.37
N ASP A 81 -1.47 -3.91 -11.46
CA ASP A 81 -1.31 -5.11 -10.63
C ASP A 81 -0.69 -6.28 -11.40
N SER A 82 -0.17 -6.03 -12.60
CA SER A 82 0.44 -7.06 -13.46
C SER A 82 1.79 -7.59 -12.97
N LYS A 83 2.33 -6.99 -11.90
CA LYS A 83 3.66 -7.29 -11.33
C LYS A 83 3.54 -7.74 -9.88
N VAL A 84 4.68 -8.20 -9.35
CA VAL A 84 4.82 -8.59 -7.94
C VAL A 84 4.61 -7.43 -6.96
N MET A 85 4.75 -6.19 -7.45
CA MET A 85 4.35 -4.97 -6.75
C MET A 85 3.18 -4.34 -7.48
N ILE A 86 2.09 -4.07 -6.77
CA ILE A 86 0.97 -3.28 -7.27
C ILE A 86 1.39 -1.81 -7.27
N LYS A 87 1.24 -1.14 -8.40
CA LYS A 87 1.52 0.29 -8.53
C LYS A 87 0.23 1.09 -8.57
N TYR A 88 0.09 2.01 -7.62
CA TYR A 88 -0.98 3.00 -7.59
C TYR A 88 -0.46 4.32 -8.13
N PHE A 89 -1.06 4.78 -9.22
CA PHE A 89 -0.83 6.11 -9.76
C PHE A 89 -1.90 7.03 -9.19
N CYS A 90 -1.48 7.92 -8.31
CA CYS A 90 -2.37 8.72 -7.48
C CYS A 90 -2.18 10.22 -7.73
N ARG A 91 -3.19 11.00 -7.36
CA ARG A 91 -3.09 12.45 -7.16
C ARG A 91 -3.40 12.82 -5.73
N ALA A 92 -2.55 13.66 -5.14
CA ALA A 92 -2.76 14.18 -3.79
C ALA A 92 -3.97 15.11 -3.75
N GLY A 93 -4.98 14.79 -2.96
CA GLY A 93 -6.20 15.56 -2.93
C GLY A 93 -7.38 14.69 -2.53
N PHE A 94 -8.40 15.33 -1.97
CA PHE A 94 -9.63 14.64 -1.61
C PHE A 94 -10.37 14.25 -2.88
N VAL A 95 -10.85 13.02 -2.92
CA VAL A 95 -11.97 12.65 -3.79
C VAL A 95 -13.19 13.33 -3.15
N LYS A 96 -13.83 14.26 -3.88
CA LYS A 96 -15.10 14.85 -3.46
C LYS A 96 -16.21 13.80 -3.53
#